data_AF-A0A933DWR6-F1
#
_entry.id   AF-A0A933DWR6-F1
#
_cell.length_a   1.000
_cell.length_b   1.000
_cell.length_c   1.000
_cell.angle_alpha   90.00
_cell.angle_beta   90.00
_cell.angle_gamma   90.00
#
_symmetry.space_group_name_H-M   'P 1'
#
loop_
_entity.id
_entity.type
_entity.pdbx_description
1 polymer ?
#
loop_
_entity_poly.entity_id
_entity_poly.type
_entity_poly.pdbx_seq_one_letter_code
_entity_poly.pdbx_strand_id
1 'polypeptide(L)'
;MLGDHGKLRWLVDRDLPQVAAEEPDILPISRCREELLAEAVRAGRIVATGNRALVQSPVPADERPAIVLIAGGYCTAEALVRNLRHFQFAILHERRFDSLQGQRFLIDLDRSILWVRGDGALEKLEVWETPSVQRVPAPSPLA
;
A
#
# COMPACT_ATOMS: atom_id res chain seq x y z
N MET A 1 12.14 14.65 -0.95
CA MET A 1 13.29 13.88 -0.42
C MET A 1 12.76 12.68 0.33
N LEU A 2 12.78 11.50 -0.30
CA LEU A 2 12.74 10.22 0.42
C LEU A 2 14.06 10.10 1.19
N GLY A 3 14.11 10.67 2.39
CA GLY A 3 15.32 10.74 3.22
C GLY A 3 15.82 9.36 3.69
N ASP A 4 17.14 9.27 3.86
CA ASP A 4 17.95 8.20 4.45
C ASP A 4 17.18 6.96 4.95
N HIS A 5 17.19 5.91 4.13
CA HIS A 5 16.81 4.51 4.46
C HIS A 5 15.51 4.31 5.27
N GLY A 6 14.59 5.28 5.20
CA GLY A 6 13.48 5.46 6.14
C GLY A 6 12.30 4.52 5.89
N LYS A 7 11.94 3.77 6.93
CA LYS A 7 10.65 3.06 6.96
C LYS A 7 9.50 4.03 6.71
N LEU A 8 8.53 3.60 5.90
CA LEU A 8 7.29 4.33 5.71
C LEU A 8 6.44 4.23 6.97
N ARG A 9 5.90 5.37 7.40
CA ARG A 9 4.99 5.42 8.55
C ARG A 9 3.56 5.47 8.05
N TRP A 10 2.74 4.59 8.59
CA TRP A 10 1.38 4.35 8.14
C TRP A 10 0.36 4.87 9.14
N LEU A 11 -0.76 5.34 8.62
CA LEU A 11 -1.99 5.57 9.35
C LEU A 11 -3.08 4.71 8.71
N VAL A 12 -3.58 3.73 9.44
CA VAL A 12 -4.52 2.72 8.93
C VAL A 12 -5.94 3.12 9.29
N ASP A 13 -6.77 3.30 8.27
CA ASP A 13 -8.18 3.62 8.41
C ASP A 13 -8.97 2.54 9.17
N ARG A 14 -10.13 2.90 9.71
CA ARG A 14 -10.96 2.04 10.58
C ARG A 14 -11.59 0.88 9.84
N ASP A 15 -11.73 1.04 8.52
CA ASP A 15 -12.31 0.04 7.62
C ASP A 15 -11.33 -1.11 7.30
N LEU A 16 -10.09 -1.03 7.80
CA LEU A 16 -9.07 -2.06 7.65
C LEU A 16 -8.77 -2.77 8.98
N PRO A 17 -8.19 -3.98 8.96
CA PRO A 17 -7.73 -4.65 10.16
C PRO A 17 -6.75 -3.77 10.96
N GLN A 18 -7.03 -3.61 12.25
CA GLN A 18 -6.17 -2.82 13.12
C GLN A 18 -4.99 -3.69 13.57
N VAL A 19 -3.79 -3.28 13.18
CA VAL A 19 -2.54 -4.00 13.48
C VAL A 19 -2.16 -3.79 14.95
N ALA A 20 -1.71 -4.85 15.62
CA ALA A 20 -1.25 -4.79 17.02
C ALA A 20 -0.01 -3.91 17.18
N ALA A 21 0.27 -3.50 18.42
CA ALA A 21 1.32 -2.52 18.76
C ALA A 21 2.76 -2.92 18.38
N GLU A 22 2.98 -4.16 17.94
CA GLU A 22 4.27 -4.71 17.54
C GLU A 22 4.82 -4.09 16.24
N GLU A 23 3.98 -3.41 15.46
CA GLU A 23 4.39 -2.62 14.28
C GLU A 23 4.32 -1.11 14.59
N PRO A 24 5.36 -0.50 15.20
CA PRO A 24 5.31 0.90 15.67
C PRO A 24 5.11 1.91 14.54
N ASP A 25 5.48 1.54 13.32
CA ASP A 25 5.33 2.35 12.13
C ASP A 25 3.88 2.35 11.60
N ILE A 26 3.04 1.42 12.06
CA ILE A 26 1.64 1.28 11.65
C ILE A 26 0.72 1.75 12.78
N LEU A 27 0.14 2.94 12.61
CA LEU A 27 -0.77 3.52 13.61
C LEU A 27 -2.23 3.27 13.22
N PRO A 28 -3.07 2.70 14.09
CA PRO A 28 -4.51 2.62 13.86
C PRO A 28 -5.20 4.00 13.99
N ILE A 29 -6.13 4.33 13.09
CA ILE A 29 -6.89 5.59 13.13
C ILE A 29 -7.78 5.71 14.37
N SER A 30 -8.12 4.60 15.03
CA SER A 30 -8.91 4.60 16.27
C SER A 30 -8.27 5.41 17.41
N ARG A 31 -6.99 5.78 17.27
CA ARG A 31 -6.23 6.62 18.20
C ARG A 31 -6.15 8.09 17.80
N CYS A 32 -6.72 8.48 16.66
CA CYS A 32 -6.71 9.86 16.16
C CYS A 32 -7.82 10.69 16.81
N ARG A 33 -7.51 11.94 17.15
CA ARG A 33 -8.49 12.94 17.62
C ARG A 33 -8.94 13.89 16.51
N GLU A 34 -8.17 13.97 15.43
CA GLU A 34 -8.38 14.83 14.25
C GLU A 34 -8.91 14.01 13.06
N GLU A 35 -9.30 14.69 11.99
CA GLU A 35 -9.65 14.07 10.71
C GLU A 35 -8.45 13.30 10.12
N LEU A 36 -8.70 12.12 9.54
CA LEU A 36 -7.68 11.16 9.06
C LEU A 36 -6.56 11.82 8.23
N LEU A 37 -6.93 12.66 7.26
CA LEU A 37 -5.99 13.27 6.34
C LEU A 37 -5.15 14.36 7.01
N ALA A 38 -5.76 15.16 7.89
CA ALA A 38 -5.05 16.21 8.62
C ALA A 38 -4.00 15.61 9.57
N GLU A 39 -4.37 14.57 10.30
CA GLU A 39 -3.44 13.82 11.16
C GLU A 39 -2.28 13.24 10.35
N ALA A 40 -2.59 12.61 9.20
CA ALA A 40 -1.57 12.02 8.36
C ALA A 40 -0.57 13.06 7.83
N VAL A 41 -1.02 14.25 7.42
CA VAL A 41 -0.14 15.34 6.99
C VAL A 41 0.72 15.82 8.16
N ARG A 42 0.09 16.14 9.30
CA ARG A 42 0.77 16.63 10.50
C ARG A 42 1.83 15.65 11.01
N ALA A 43 1.52 14.36 11.00
CA ALA A 43 2.41 13.31 11.46
C ALA A 43 3.39 12.81 10.39
N GLY A 44 3.29 13.28 9.14
CA GLY A 44 4.08 12.80 8.01
C GLY A 44 3.92 11.28 7.80
N ARG A 45 2.67 10.83 7.71
CA ARG A 45 2.25 9.43 7.53
C ARG A 45 1.52 9.24 6.20
N ILE A 46 1.63 8.03 5.67
CA ILE A 46 0.86 7.53 4.52
C ILE A 46 -0.45 6.95 5.03
N VAL A 47 -1.55 7.23 4.36
CA VAL A 47 -2.86 6.67 4.71
C VAL A 47 -3.08 5.35 3.97
N ALA A 48 -3.35 4.28 4.70
CA ALA A 48 -3.89 3.04 4.15
C ALA A 48 -5.40 2.99 4.43
N THR A 49 -6.22 2.81 3.39
CA THR A 49 -7.68 2.85 3.52
C THR A 49 -8.38 1.87 2.58
N GLY A 50 -9.56 1.39 2.95
CA GLY A 50 -10.49 0.70 2.04
C GLY A 50 -11.44 1.65 1.30
N ASN A 51 -11.46 2.93 1.68
CA ASN A 51 -12.41 3.92 1.17
C ASN A 51 -11.96 4.49 -0.19
N ARG A 52 -12.64 4.07 -1.24
CA ARG A 52 -12.38 4.49 -2.63
C ARG A 52 -12.57 6.00 -2.87
N ALA A 53 -13.43 6.66 -2.10
CA ALA A 53 -13.71 8.09 -2.28
C ALA A 53 -12.47 8.95 -1.96
N LEU A 54 -11.62 8.52 -1.02
CA LEU A 54 -10.40 9.23 -0.65
C LEU A 54 -9.35 9.20 -1.77
N VAL A 55 -9.34 8.15 -2.58
CA VAL A 55 -8.39 7.96 -3.68
C VAL A 55 -8.81 8.76 -4.91
N GLN A 56 -10.11 8.88 -5.15
CA GLN A 56 -10.69 9.57 -6.30
C GLN A 56 -10.89 11.07 -6.08
N SER A 57 -10.64 11.59 -4.88
CA SER A 57 -10.85 13.00 -4.55
C SER A 57 -9.87 13.91 -5.31
N PRO A 58 -10.36 14.83 -6.18
CA PRO A 58 -9.52 15.76 -6.92
C PRO A 58 -9.11 16.90 -6.00
N VAL A 59 -7.89 16.90 -5.48
CA VAL A 59 -7.36 18.01 -4.68
C VAL A 59 -5.89 18.25 -5.01
N PRO A 60 -5.45 19.52 -5.04
CA PRO A 60 -4.04 19.89 -5.25
C PRO A 60 -3.09 19.08 -4.36
N ALA A 61 -2.01 18.59 -4.98
CA ALA A 61 -1.10 17.59 -4.43
C ALA A 61 -0.30 18.08 -3.21
N ASP A 62 -0.15 19.40 -3.07
CA ASP A 62 0.90 20.04 -2.28
C ASP A 62 0.62 20.02 -0.77
N GLU A 63 -0.60 19.68 -0.35
CA GLU A 63 -1.01 19.66 1.07
C GLU A 63 -1.57 18.30 1.51
N ARG A 64 -1.48 17.26 0.68
CA ARG A 64 -2.11 15.96 0.99
C ARG A 64 -1.12 14.86 1.32
N PRO A 65 -1.49 13.93 2.22
CA PRO A 65 -0.67 12.76 2.47
C PRO A 65 -0.74 11.85 1.24
N ALA A 66 0.23 10.94 1.13
CA ALA A 66 0.10 9.81 0.22
C ALA A 66 -1.06 8.93 0.68
N ILE A 67 -1.86 8.41 -0.26
CA ILE A 67 -2.98 7.51 0.05
C ILE A 67 -2.81 6.21 -0.72
N VAL A 68 -2.97 5.10 -0.02
CA VAL A 68 -2.92 3.74 -0.55
C VAL A 68 -4.28 3.08 -0.32
N LEU A 69 -4.97 2.77 -1.41
CA LEU A 69 -6.19 1.97 -1.38
C LEU A 69 -5.83 0.51 -1.20
N ILE A 70 -6.38 -0.14 -0.20
CA ILE A 70 -6.31 -1.59 -0.02
C ILE A 70 -7.60 -2.18 -0.60
N ALA A 71 -7.46 -3.03 -1.62
CA ALA A 71 -8.57 -3.64 -2.33
C ALA A 71 -8.29 -5.13 -2.61
N GLY A 72 -9.36 -5.86 -2.96
CA GLY A 72 -9.28 -7.27 -3.32
C GLY A 72 -9.08 -8.20 -2.11
N GLY A 73 -9.40 -9.48 -2.29
CA GLY A 73 -9.14 -10.53 -1.30
C GLY A 73 -9.81 -10.34 0.07
N TYR A 74 -9.40 -11.19 1.01
CA TYR A 74 -9.73 -11.07 2.43
C TYR A 74 -8.56 -10.43 3.16
N CYS A 75 -8.76 -9.24 3.72
CA CYS A 75 -7.72 -8.51 4.42
C CYS A 75 -7.66 -8.96 5.89
N THR A 76 -6.66 -9.78 6.25
CA THR A 76 -6.27 -9.98 7.65
C THR A 76 -5.22 -8.95 8.07
N ALA A 77 -4.94 -8.83 9.37
CA ALA A 77 -3.87 -7.96 9.86
C ALA A 77 -2.50 -8.37 9.29
N GLU A 78 -2.22 -9.67 9.18
CA GLU A 78 -1.00 -10.21 8.60
C GLU A 78 -0.91 -9.90 7.10
N ALA A 79 -2.01 -10.07 6.37
CA ALA A 79 -2.08 -9.75 4.94
C ALA A 79 -1.82 -8.25 4.72
N LEU A 80 -2.42 -7.39 5.56
CA LEU A 80 -2.19 -5.94 5.51
C LEU A 80 -0.71 -5.62 5.74
N VAL A 81 -0.13 -6.07 6.85
CA VAL A 81 1.29 -5.80 7.19
C VAL A 81 2.22 -6.29 6.08
N ARG A 82 2.01 -7.49 5.55
CA ARG A 82 2.78 -8.03 4.44
C ARG A 82 2.72 -7.10 3.22
N ASN A 83 1.52 -6.73 2.79
CA ASN A 83 1.34 -5.89 1.61
C ASN A 83 1.91 -4.47 1.79
N LEU A 84 1.78 -3.87 2.99
CA LEU A 84 2.39 -2.57 3.29
C LEU A 84 3.92 -2.62 3.26
N ARG A 85 4.52 -3.73 3.72
CA ARG A 85 5.97 -3.95 3.62
C ARG A 85 6.44 -4.11 2.18
N HIS A 86 5.70 -4.87 1.37
CA HIS A 86 6.01 -4.96 -0.06
C HIS A 86 5.88 -3.62 -0.76
N PHE A 87 4.83 -2.85 -0.46
CA PHE A 87 4.69 -1.49 -0.97
C PHE A 87 5.89 -0.61 -0.62
N GLN A 88 6.33 -0.66 0.65
CA GLN A 88 7.54 0.05 1.06
C GLN A 88 8.75 -0.38 0.23
N PHE A 89 8.94 -1.68 0.04
CA PHE A 89 10.02 -2.19 -0.80
C PHE A 89 9.93 -1.67 -2.24
N ALA A 90 8.76 -1.77 -2.87
CA ALA A 90 8.52 -1.31 -4.24
C ALA A 90 8.84 0.18 -4.40
N ILE A 91 8.32 1.01 -3.48
CA ILE A 91 8.51 2.46 -3.53
C ILE A 91 9.97 2.86 -3.27
N LEU A 92 10.67 2.21 -2.34
CA LEU A 92 12.07 2.51 -2.08
C LEU A 92 12.99 2.18 -3.27
N HIS A 93 12.57 1.29 -4.16
CA HIS A 93 13.30 0.95 -5.38
C HIS A 93 12.79 1.68 -6.63
N GLU A 94 11.72 2.46 -6.48
CA GLU A 94 11.12 3.21 -7.58
C GLU A 94 11.75 4.61 -7.68
N ARG A 95 12.40 4.89 -8.81
CA ARG A 95 13.13 6.14 -9.03
C ARG A 95 12.24 7.27 -9.55
N ARG A 96 10.99 6.99 -9.92
CA ARG A 96 10.04 7.97 -10.46
C ARG A 96 9.50 8.96 -9.44
N PHE A 97 9.61 8.67 -8.14
CA PHE A 97 9.00 9.49 -7.10
C PHE A 97 10.06 10.25 -6.29
N ASP A 98 10.11 11.57 -6.43
CA ASP A 98 10.93 12.44 -5.56
C ASP A 98 10.24 12.72 -4.20
N SER A 99 8.92 12.55 -4.19
CA SER A 99 8.02 12.67 -3.04
C SER A 99 6.78 11.79 -3.23
N LEU A 100 6.29 11.22 -2.14
CA LEU A 100 5.00 10.51 -2.11
C LEU A 100 3.83 11.44 -1.78
N GLN A 101 4.11 12.68 -1.37
CA GLN A 101 3.08 13.65 -1.03
C GLN A 101 2.12 13.86 -2.20
N GLY A 102 0.82 13.83 -1.92
CA GLY A 102 -0.23 13.93 -2.93
C GLY A 102 -0.40 12.70 -3.83
N GLN A 103 0.50 11.71 -3.79
CA GLN A 103 0.42 10.53 -4.63
C GLN A 103 -0.68 9.57 -4.18
N ARG A 104 -1.17 8.77 -5.12
CA ARG A 104 -2.25 7.81 -4.94
C ARG A 104 -1.84 6.44 -5.45
N PHE A 105 -2.10 5.41 -4.67
CA PHE A 105 -1.75 4.04 -5.02
C PHE A 105 -2.90 3.09 -4.73
N LEU A 106 -2.86 1.93 -5.38
CA LEU A 106 -3.76 0.81 -5.14
C LEU A 106 -2.92 -0.44 -4.89
N ILE A 107 -3.23 -1.13 -3.80
CA ILE A 107 -2.76 -2.49 -3.54
C ILE A 107 -3.96 -3.42 -3.77
N ASP A 108 -3.85 -4.28 -4.78
CA ASP A 108 -4.71 -5.46 -4.91
C ASP A 108 -4.05 -6.56 -4.11
N LEU A 109 -4.65 -6.92 -2.96
CA LEU A 109 -4.03 -7.76 -1.94
C LEU A 109 -3.43 -9.02 -2.54
N ASP A 110 -2.15 -9.24 -2.25
CA ASP A 110 -1.37 -10.38 -2.71
C ASP A 110 -1.37 -10.60 -4.23
N ARG A 111 -1.66 -9.55 -5.02
CA ARG A 111 -1.60 -9.58 -6.48
C ARG A 111 -0.72 -8.49 -7.09
N SER A 112 -0.97 -7.22 -6.77
CA SER A 112 -0.27 -6.13 -7.44
C SER A 112 -0.27 -4.83 -6.66
N ILE A 113 0.72 -3.99 -6.98
CA ILE A 113 0.83 -2.61 -6.53
C ILE A 113 0.76 -1.71 -7.77
N LEU A 114 -0.18 -0.77 -7.76
CA LEU A 114 -0.44 0.15 -8.86
C LEU A 114 -0.32 1.61 -8.38
N TRP A 115 0.21 2.47 -9.23
CA TRP A 115 0.16 3.92 -9.11
C TRP A 115 -1.06 4.46 -9.84
N VAL A 116 -1.81 5.36 -9.20
CA VAL A 116 -2.93 6.07 -9.81
C VAL A 116 -2.41 7.43 -10.29
N ARG A 117 -2.32 7.57 -11.61
CA ARG A 117 -1.87 8.81 -12.26
C ARG A 117 -2.91 9.91 -12.08
N GLY A 118 -2.50 11.16 -12.30
CA GLY A 118 -3.39 12.33 -12.17
C GLY A 118 -4.57 12.33 -13.14
N ASP A 119 -4.50 11.59 -14.24
CA ASP A 119 -5.58 11.35 -15.20
C ASP A 119 -6.50 10.17 -14.80
N GLY A 120 -6.23 9.52 -13.66
CA GLY A 120 -6.94 8.34 -13.17
C GLY A 120 -6.46 7.02 -13.77
N ALA A 121 -5.48 7.04 -14.69
CA ALA A 121 -4.92 5.82 -15.24
C ALA A 121 -4.14 5.02 -14.19
N LEU A 122 -4.23 3.70 -14.26
CA LEU A 122 -3.49 2.79 -13.38
C LEU A 122 -2.23 2.32 -14.06
N GLU A 123 -1.09 2.55 -13.41
CA GLU A 123 0.21 2.09 -13.87
C GLU A 123 0.79 1.07 -12.89
N LYS A 124 1.31 -0.05 -13.38
CA LYS A 124 1.86 -1.11 -12.55
C LYS A 124 3.23 -0.71 -11.99
N LEU A 125 3.39 -0.84 -10.68
CA LEU A 125 4.68 -0.74 -10.00
C LEU A 125 5.27 -2.13 -9.76
N GLU A 126 4.43 -3.07 -9.33
CA GLU A 126 4.83 -4.45 -9.07
C GLU A 126 3.66 -5.41 -9.32
N VAL A 127 3.96 -6.60 -9.86
CA VAL A 127 3.01 -7.71 -10.01
C VAL A 127 3.66 -8.94 -9.43
N TRP A 128 2.99 -9.60 -8.49
CA TRP A 128 3.45 -10.90 -8.01
C TRP A 128 2.94 -11.98 -8.95
N GLU A 129 3.84 -12.53 -9.75
CA GLU A 129 3.54 -13.71 -10.53
C GLU A 129 3.24 -14.88 -9.58
N THR A 130 2.04 -15.47 -9.70
CA THR A 130 1.76 -16.74 -9.04
C THR A 130 2.61 -17.80 -9.75
N PRO A 131 3.56 -18.48 -9.05
CA PRO A 131 4.37 -19.49 -9.69
C PRO A 131 3.46 -20.60 -10.23
N SER A 132 3.53 -20.86 -11.54
CA SER A 132 2.83 -21.97 -12.14
C SER A 132 3.59 -23.26 -11.83
N VAL A 133 3.04 -24.09 -10.94
CA VAL A 133 3.60 -25.42 -10.69
C VAL A 133 3.19 -26.34 -11.83
N GLN A 134 4.05 -26.48 -12.84
CA GLN A 134 3.89 -27.55 -13.82
C GLN A 134 4.18 -28.88 -13.12
N ARG A 135 3.19 -29.78 -13.07
CA ARG A 135 3.42 -31.16 -12.65
C ARG A 135 4.31 -31.82 -13.70
N VAL A 136 5.54 -32.13 -13.32
CA VAL A 136 6.41 -32.98 -14.15
C VAL A 136 5.79 -34.37 -14.20
N PRO A 137 5.48 -34.92 -15.39
CA PRO A 137 4.96 -36.28 -15.50
C PRO A 137 5.99 -37.26 -14.95
N ALA A 138 5.52 -38.26 -14.20
CA ALA A 138 6.38 -39.31 -13.67
C ALA A 138 7.12 -40.02 -14.83
N PRO A 139 8.41 -40.37 -14.66
CA PRO A 139 9.14 -41.10 -15.68
C PRO A 139 8.43 -42.43 -15.97
N SER A 140 8.20 -42.72 -17.25
CA SER A 140 7.61 -43.99 -17.68
C SER A 140 8.46 -45.15 -17.18
N PRO A 141 7.86 -46.23 -16.65
CA PRO A 141 8.60 -47.44 -16.31
C PRO A 141 9.23 -48.00 -17.59
N LEU A 142 10.53 -48.31 -17.52
CA LEU A 142 11.27 -48.96 -18.59
C LEU A 142 10.59 -50.30 -18.94
N ALA A 143 10.26 -50.47 -20.23
CA ALA A 143 9.73 -51.71 -20.79
C ALA A 143 10.85 -52.74 -21.00
#